data_AF-U1GFF8-F1
#
_entry.id   AF-U1GFF8-F1
#
_cell.length_a   1.000
_cell.length_b   1.000
_cell.length_c   1.000
_cell.angle_alpha   90.00
_cell.angle_beta   90.00
_cell.angle_gamma   90.00
#
_symmetry.space_group_name_H-M   'P 1'
#
loop_
_entity.id
_entity.type
_entity.pdbx_description
1 polymer ?
#
loop_
_entity_poly.entity_id
_entity_poly.type
_entity_poly.pdbx_seq_one_letter_code
_entity_poly.pdbx_strand_id
1 'polypeptide(L)'
;DNNLDFDVALYPYELVTYGETGSVCHDWLQYRLIKKYLEQLTEDTTLVVMSGHPLGLFPSRPEAPRVIITNGLMVGRFDSQDDWELSEELGVANYGQMT
;
A
#
# COMPACT_ATOMS: atom_id res chain seq x y z
N ASP A 1 3.18 10.67 -2.34
CA ASP A 1 3.81 11.78 -3.10
C ASP A 1 5.33 11.71 -3.01
N ASN A 2 5.99 11.97 -1.86
CA ASN A 2 7.46 11.92 -1.77
C ASN A 2 8.10 10.60 -2.23
N ASN A 3 7.56 9.44 -1.81
CA ASN A 3 8.05 8.13 -2.23
C ASN A 3 7.90 7.83 -3.74
N LEU A 4 7.20 8.69 -4.49
CA LEU A 4 7.00 8.60 -5.95
C LEU A 4 7.55 9.83 -6.68
N ASP A 5 8.33 10.67 -5.99
CA ASP A 5 9.01 11.79 -6.62
C ASP A 5 10.10 11.26 -7.58
N PHE A 6 10.29 11.92 -8.72
CA PHE A 6 11.28 11.52 -9.73
C PHE A 6 12.73 11.64 -9.23
N ASP A 7 12.98 12.50 -8.24
CA ASP A 7 14.30 12.64 -7.63
C ASP A 7 14.53 11.63 -6.49
N VAL A 8 13.50 10.87 -6.08
CA VAL A 8 13.53 9.96 -4.92
C VAL A 8 13.34 8.50 -5.31
N ALA A 9 12.34 8.22 -6.14
CA ALA A 9 11.91 6.87 -6.47
C ALA A 9 12.81 6.22 -7.53
N LEU A 10 13.02 4.91 -7.40
CA LEU A 10 13.79 4.12 -8.38
C LEU A 10 13.05 3.99 -9.72
N TYR A 11 11.76 3.61 -9.69
CA TYR A 11 10.90 3.50 -10.89
C TYR A 11 9.54 4.18 -10.61
N PRO A 12 9.44 5.52 -10.72
CA PRO A 12 8.26 6.27 -10.27
C PRO A 12 6.99 5.97 -11.08
N TYR A 13 7.10 5.64 -12.37
CA TYR A 13 5.93 5.30 -13.20
C TYR A 13 5.34 3.93 -12.85
N GLU A 14 6.19 3.03 -12.36
CA GLU A 14 5.88 1.68 -11.90
C GLU A 14 5.56 1.65 -10.38
N LEU A 15 5.51 2.81 -9.73
CA LEU A 15 5.21 2.98 -8.31
C LEU A 15 6.26 2.37 -7.36
N VAL A 16 7.47 2.09 -7.85
CA VAL A 16 8.57 1.51 -7.07
C VAL A 16 9.48 2.60 -6.49
N THR A 17 9.62 2.60 -5.17
CA THR A 17 10.48 3.53 -4.46
C THR A 17 11.92 3.04 -4.39
N TYR A 18 12.16 1.79 -3.98
CA TYR A 18 13.52 1.21 -3.89
C TYR A 18 13.50 -0.32 -3.79
N GLY A 19 14.69 -0.94 -3.83
CA GLY A 19 14.83 -2.39 -3.65
C GLY A 19 14.27 -3.20 -4.82
N GLU A 20 14.28 -2.63 -6.03
CA GLU A 20 13.77 -3.17 -7.30
C GLU A 20 12.24 -3.37 -7.36
N THR A 21 11.62 -3.89 -6.31
CA THR A 21 10.17 -4.22 -6.27
C THR A 21 9.42 -3.55 -5.12
N GLY A 22 10.12 -2.81 -4.25
CA GLY A 22 9.53 -2.09 -3.12
C GLY A 22 8.63 -0.96 -3.59
N SER A 23 7.33 -1.21 -3.64
CA SER A 23 6.32 -0.34 -4.26
C SER A 23 5.35 0.25 -3.26
N VAL A 24 4.80 1.42 -3.60
CA VAL A 24 3.88 2.19 -2.73
C VAL A 24 2.48 1.57 -2.72
N CYS A 25 2.01 1.14 -3.88
CA CYS A 25 0.77 0.40 -4.07
C CYS A 25 0.83 -0.34 -5.42
N HIS A 26 -0.14 -1.23 -5.67
CA HIS A 26 -0.11 -2.11 -6.84
C HIS A 26 -0.32 -1.37 -8.16
N ASP A 27 -1.21 -0.37 -8.16
CA ASP A 27 -1.57 0.34 -9.39
C ASP A 27 -1.94 1.82 -9.15
N TRP A 28 -2.03 2.58 -10.25
CA TRP A 28 -2.35 4.01 -10.22
C TRP A 28 -3.79 4.31 -9.78
N LEU A 29 -4.74 3.39 -9.95
CA LEU A 29 -6.10 3.56 -9.44
C LEU A 29 -6.09 3.52 -7.91
N GLN A 30 -5.38 2.58 -7.30
CA GLN A 30 -5.18 2.47 -5.86
C GLN A 30 -4.52 3.73 -5.32
N TYR A 31 -3.46 4.23 -5.96
CA TYR A 31 -2.84 5.50 -5.59
C TYR A 31 -3.85 6.66 -5.55
N ARG A 32 -4.69 6.78 -6.59
CA ARG A 32 -5.71 7.84 -6.67
C ARG A 32 -6.80 7.68 -5.61
N LEU A 33 -7.21 6.45 -5.31
CA LEU A 33 -8.18 6.16 -4.25
C LEU A 33 -7.61 6.46 -2.86
N ILE A 34 -6.34 6.12 -2.59
CA ILE A 34 -5.65 6.48 -1.35
C ILE A 34 -5.71 8.00 -1.17
N LYS A 35 -5.30 8.78 -2.19
CA LYS A 35 -5.36 10.25 -2.11
C LYS A 35 -6.78 10.75 -1.82
N LYS A 36 -7.78 10.21 -2.53
CA LYS A 36 -9.19 10.57 -2.32
C LYS A 36 -9.66 10.27 -0.90
N TYR A 37 -9.29 9.13 -0.31
CA TYR A 37 -9.67 8.81 1.06
C TYR A 37 -8.93 9.66 2.09
N LEU A 38 -7.65 9.97 1.85
CA LEU A 38 -6.89 10.87 2.72
C LEU A 38 -7.51 12.28 2.75
N GLU A 39 -8.03 12.78 1.63
CA GLU A 39 -8.77 14.05 1.55
C GLU A 39 -10.11 14.02 2.32
N GLN A 40 -10.66 12.84 2.60
CA GLN A 40 -11.94 12.64 3.29
C GLN A 40 -11.79 12.19 4.75
N LEU A 41 -10.55 12.05 5.25
CA LEU A 41 -10.29 11.64 6.63
C LEU A 41 -10.88 12.66 7.62
N THR A 42 -11.40 12.11 8.71
CA THR A 42 -11.83 12.85 9.90
C THR A 42 -11.04 12.37 11.11
N GLU A 43 -11.09 13.09 12.23
CA GLU A 43 -10.46 12.65 13.48
C GLU A 43 -11.05 11.33 14.03
N ASP A 44 -12.28 11.00 13.64
CA ASP A 44 -12.99 9.80 14.05
C ASP A 44 -12.86 8.64 13.04
N THR A 45 -12.00 8.74 12.02
CA THR A 45 -11.83 7.68 11.02
C THR A 45 -10.37 7.24 10.87
N THR A 46 -10.21 5.99 10.45
CA THR A 46 -8.93 5.37 10.09
C THR A 46 -9.05 4.80 8.68
N LEU A 47 -8.09 5.12 7.82
CA LEU A 47 -7.92 4.47 6.52
C LEU A 47 -7.18 3.15 6.69
N VAL A 48 -7.75 2.06 6.22
CA VAL A 48 -7.08 0.75 6.19
C VAL A 48 -6.58 0.48 4.77
N VAL A 49 -5.28 0.23 4.63
CA VAL A 49 -4.62 -0.12 3.37
C VAL A 49 -4.03 -1.53 3.51
N MET A 50 -4.34 -2.40 2.56
CA MET A 50 -3.93 -3.80 2.56
C MET A 50 -3.17 -4.10 1.28
N SER A 51 -1.86 -4.29 1.38
CA SER A 51 -0.95 -4.50 0.25
C SER A 51 -1.14 -3.45 -0.85
N GLY A 52 -1.13 -2.17 -0.46
CA GLY A 52 -1.40 -1.04 -1.37
C GLY A 52 -2.87 -0.79 -1.69
N HIS A 53 -3.78 -1.75 -1.48
CA HIS A 53 -5.21 -1.58 -1.76
C HIS A 53 -5.92 -0.80 -0.64
N PRO A 54 -6.55 0.36 -0.91
CA PRO A 54 -7.28 1.11 0.10
C PRO A 54 -8.65 0.48 0.37
N LEU A 55 -8.71 -0.39 1.38
CA LEU A 55 -9.92 -1.12 1.77
C LEU A 55 -11.08 -0.16 2.14
N GLY A 56 -10.76 0.96 2.79
CA GLY A 56 -11.70 2.03 3.06
C GLY A 56 -11.49 2.76 4.38
N LEU A 57 -12.42 3.66 4.68
CA LEU A 57 -12.48 4.42 5.92
C LEU A 57 -13.37 3.71 6.93
N PHE A 58 -12.86 3.49 8.14
CA PHE A 58 -13.59 2.84 9.22
C PHE A 58 -13.69 3.77 10.43
N PRO A 59 -14.80 3.73 11.20
CA PRO A 59 -14.92 4.47 12.45
C PRO A 59 -13.81 4.10 13.44
N SER A 60 -13.28 5.11 14.13
CA SER A 60 -12.19 5.00 15.09
C SER A 60 -12.33 6.10 16.16
N ARG A 61 -11.21 6.63 16.68
CA ARG A 61 -11.17 7.70 17.69
C ARG A 61 -10.01 8.66 17.41
N PRO A 62 -10.03 9.89 17.94
CA PRO A 62 -8.97 10.87 17.70
C PRO A 62 -7.55 10.38 18.00
N GLU A 63 -7.37 9.52 19.01
CA GLU A 63 -6.05 8.99 19.39
C GLU A 63 -5.60 7.77 18.57
N ALA A 64 -6.47 7.23 17.71
CA ALA A 64 -6.11 6.13 16.83
C ALA A 64 -5.20 6.60 15.67
N PRO A 65 -4.39 5.71 15.08
CA PRO A 65 -3.67 6.02 13.85
C PRO A 65 -4.65 6.47 12.75
N ARG A 66 -4.25 7.46 11.94
CA ARG A 66 -5.07 7.90 10.79
C ARG A 66 -5.04 6.91 9.64
N VAL A 67 -3.95 6.14 9.52
CA VAL A 67 -3.77 5.12 8.50
C VAL A 67 -3.15 3.88 9.16
N ILE A 68 -3.66 2.71 8.81
CA ILE A 68 -3.08 1.40 9.14
C ILE A 68 -2.76 0.69 7.84
N ILE A 69 -1.53 0.19 7.72
CA ILE A 69 -1.02 -0.45 6.51
C ILE A 69 -0.54 -1.85 6.86
N THR A 70 -0.91 -2.83 6.04
CA THR A 70 -0.25 -4.12 5.94
C THR A 70 0.30 -4.27 4.52
N ASN A 71 1.46 -4.89 4.34
CA ASN A 71 2.03 -5.18 3.03
C ASN A 71 2.58 -6.60 3.03
N GLY A 72 2.22 -7.40 2.02
CA GLY A 72 2.82 -8.72 1.78
C GLY A 72 2.58 -9.74 2.89
N LEU A 73 1.55 -9.58 3.72
CA LEU A 73 1.26 -10.57 4.77
C LEU A 73 0.64 -11.83 4.15
N MET A 74 1.39 -12.92 4.21
CA MET A 74 0.98 -14.23 3.71
C MET A 74 0.71 -15.21 4.85
N VAL A 75 -0.19 -16.17 4.64
CA VAL A 75 -0.33 -17.30 5.56
C VAL A 75 0.92 -18.17 5.40
N GLY A 76 1.59 -18.56 6.48
CA GLY A 76 2.92 -19.19 6.43
C GLY A 76 3.09 -20.42 5.53
N ARG A 77 2.01 -21.11 5.14
CA ARG A 77 2.06 -22.19 4.12
C ARG A 77 2.35 -21.67 2.70
N PHE A 78 1.92 -20.45 2.41
CA PHE A 78 2.03 -19.74 1.13
C PHE A 78 3.03 -18.58 1.21
N ASP A 79 3.84 -18.52 2.27
CA ASP A 79 4.90 -17.51 2.42
C ASP A 79 6.16 -18.00 1.69
N SER A 80 6.02 -18.16 0.37
CA SER A 80 7.06 -18.59 -0.56
C SER A 80 7.18 -17.56 -1.69
N GLN A 81 8.35 -17.49 -2.33
CA GLN A 81 8.58 -16.57 -3.44
C GLN A 81 7.59 -16.83 -4.59
N ASP A 82 7.40 -18.08 -4.98
CA ASP A 82 6.50 -18.46 -6.08
C ASP A 82 5.03 -18.10 -5.79
N ASP A 83 4.55 -18.36 -4.57
CA ASP A 83 3.19 -18.02 -4.17
C ASP A 83 2.99 -16.50 -4.06
N TRP A 84 4.02 -15.78 -3.59
CA TRP A 84 4.00 -14.32 -3.51
C TRP A 84 3.99 -13.68 -4.90
N GLU A 85 4.83 -14.15 -5.84
CA GLU A 85 4.87 -13.67 -7.23
C GLU A 85 3.52 -13.87 -7.91
N LEU A 86 2.92 -15.06 -7.79
CA LEU A 86 1.57 -15.31 -8.31
C LEU A 86 0.52 -14.36 -7.68
N SER A 87 0.64 -14.10 -6.39
CA SER A 87 -0.28 -13.20 -5.68
C SER A 87 -0.12 -11.73 -6.09
N GLU A 88 1.12 -11.32 -6.38
CA GLU A 88 1.46 -9.99 -6.91
C GLU A 88 0.91 -9.82 -8.33
N GLU A 89 1.11 -10.81 -9.20
CA GLU A 89 0.59 -10.78 -10.58
C GLU A 89 -0.96 -10.74 -10.62
N LEU A 90 -1.62 -11.38 -9.67
CA LEU A 90 -3.08 -11.35 -9.50
C LEU A 90 -3.59 -10.04 -8.86
N GLY A 91 -2.71 -9.18 -8.36
CA GLY A 91 -3.06 -7.93 -7.68
C GLY A 91 -3.63 -8.11 -6.28
N VAL A 92 -3.34 -9.23 -5.62
CA VAL A 92 -3.83 -9.55 -4.26
C VAL A 92 -2.73 -9.49 -3.19
N ALA A 93 -1.47 -9.28 -3.60
CA ALA A 93 -0.34 -8.99 -2.73
C ALA A 93 0.53 -7.88 -3.33
N ASN A 94 1.36 -7.28 -2.48
CA ASN A 94 2.31 -6.24 -2.87
C ASN A 94 3.52 -6.31 -1.92
N TYR A 95 4.71 -5.97 -2.42
CA TYR A 95 5.91 -5.85 -1.60
C TYR A 95 6.22 -4.38 -1.32
N GLY A 96 5.99 -3.95 -0.09
CA GLY A 96 6.19 -2.57 0.34
C GLY A 96 7.58 -2.23 0.86
N GLN A 97 8.53 -3.17 0.84
CA GLN A 97 9.84 -3.02 1.48
C GLN A 97 9.67 -2.59 2.96
N MET A 98 10.46 -1.64 3.48
CA MET A 98 10.38 -1.17 4.85
C MET A 98 9.75 0.23 5.01
N THR A 99 9.79 1.12 4.02
CA THR A 99 9.49 2.56 4.18
C THR A 99 8.59 3.15 3.12
#